data_AF-A0A3D5JGW9-F1
#
_entry.id   AF-A0A3D5JGW9-F1
#
_cell.length_a   1.000
_cell.length_b   1.000
_cell.length_c   1.000
_cell.angle_alpha   90.00
_cell.angle_beta   90.00
_cell.angle_gamma   90.00
#
_symmetry.space_group_name_H-M   'P 1'
#
loop_
_entity.id
_entity.type
_entity.pdbx_description
1 polymer ?
#
loop_
_entity_poly.entity_id
_entity_poly.type
_entity_poly.pdbx_seq_one_letter_code
_entity_poly.pdbx_strand_id
1 'polypeptide(L)'
;MNSFSLAIAVLLISSGYFFLGTRALTANRAAGARLHSLPHYYGLFAGLMAALPALALLTVLAIGDDIVFNQLALGFVPDAVKAGETYKEVIVLAQISNVVNGINFGEQPDWVYEAAEAWAGWQATSTTLKTITALALSLLGGLFAYRMLNPSFRSRNAVERILMTVLAASSAIAILTTVGIVFSVIFESLRFFALVPVSEFLFGLTWNPQFEGAERAGSGQMGLATYGSVPLFAGTLLISVVALSVSVPV
;
A
#
# COMPACT_ATOMS: atom_id res chain seq x y z
N MET A 1 -2.84 -10.66 17.61
CA MET A 1 -3.28 -9.24 17.51
C MET A 1 -3.46 -8.91 16.04
N ASN A 2 -4.56 -8.26 15.65
CA ASN A 2 -4.68 -7.73 14.29
C ASN A 2 -3.61 -6.63 14.06
N SER A 3 -3.07 -6.50 12.85
CA SER A 3 -2.07 -5.48 12.50
C SER A 3 -2.51 -4.07 12.93
N PHE A 4 -3.80 -3.75 12.79
CA PHE A 4 -4.37 -2.49 13.26
C PHE A 4 -4.24 -2.29 14.77
N SER A 5 -4.57 -3.31 15.57
CA SER A 5 -4.43 -3.27 17.03
C SER A 5 -2.97 -3.14 17.49
N LEU A 6 -2.04 -3.73 16.73
CA LEU A 6 -0.61 -3.61 17.01
C LEU A 6 -0.10 -2.19 16.70
N ALA A 7 -0.53 -1.60 15.59
CA ALA A 7 -0.21 -0.20 15.28
C ALA A 7 -0.72 0.75 16.38
N ILE A 8 -1.94 0.54 16.87
CA ILE A 8 -2.48 1.30 18.02
C ILE A 8 -1.61 1.11 19.26
N ALA A 9 -1.20 -0.12 19.58
CA ALA A 9 -0.35 -0.38 20.74
C ALA A 9 1.00 0.36 20.65
N VAL A 10 1.63 0.38 19.46
CA VAL A 10 2.86 1.16 19.20
C VAL A 10 2.62 2.66 19.40
N LEU A 11 1.49 3.20 18.92
CA LEU A 11 1.14 4.61 19.11
C LEU A 11 0.87 4.96 20.58
N LEU A 12 0.26 4.05 21.35
CA LEU A 12 0.06 4.23 22.79
C LEU A 12 1.39 4.24 23.55
N ILE A 13 2.31 3.32 23.23
CA ILE A 13 3.68 3.31 23.80
C ILE A 13 4.41 4.61 23.47
N SER A 14 4.36 5.04 22.21
CA SER A 14 4.93 6.30 21.74
C SER A 14 4.37 7.51 22.48
N SER A 15 3.05 7.57 22.65
CA SER A 15 2.36 8.60 23.44
C SER A 15 2.83 8.59 24.91
N GLY A 16 2.98 7.41 25.51
CA GLY A 16 3.56 7.25 26.85
C GLY A 16 4.96 7.86 26.97
N TYR A 17 5.87 7.54 26.04
CA TYR A 17 7.22 8.12 26.01
C TYR A 17 7.21 9.64 25.77
N PHE A 18 6.29 10.13 24.95
CA PHE A 18 6.10 11.56 24.72
C PHE A 18 5.75 12.31 26.02
N PHE A 19 4.78 11.79 26.80
CA PHE A 19 4.40 12.39 28.08
C PHE A 19 5.52 12.27 29.13
N LEU A 20 6.18 11.12 29.22
CA LEU A 20 7.29 10.90 30.15
C LEU A 20 8.47 11.84 29.86
N GLY A 21 8.87 11.98 28.59
CA GLY A 21 9.95 12.88 28.17
C GLY A 21 9.61 14.34 28.43
N THR A 22 8.39 14.77 28.11
CA THR A 22 7.93 16.14 28.36
C THR A 22 7.91 16.45 29.87
N ARG A 23 7.32 15.55 30.67
CA ARG A 23 7.19 15.71 32.13
C ARG A 23 8.55 15.75 32.84
N ALA A 24 9.49 14.90 32.42
CA ALA A 24 10.82 14.89 33.01
C ALA A 24 11.54 16.24 32.82
N LEU A 25 11.45 16.83 31.62
CA LEU A 25 12.15 18.08 31.33
C LEU A 25 11.40 19.32 31.82
N THR A 26 10.07 19.31 31.91
CA THR A 26 9.34 20.37 32.62
C THR A 26 9.71 20.42 34.09
N ALA A 27 9.86 19.27 34.76
CA ALA A 27 10.30 19.19 36.15
C ALA A 27 11.73 19.73 36.33
N ASN A 28 12.67 19.37 35.44
CA ASN A 28 14.02 19.92 35.45
C ASN A 28 14.04 21.44 35.26
N ARG A 29 13.21 21.97 34.34
CA ARG A 29 13.06 23.41 34.14
C ARG A 29 12.50 24.10 35.37
N ALA A 30 11.50 23.51 36.03
CA ALA A 30 10.94 24.03 37.27
C ALA A 30 11.97 24.03 38.42
N ALA A 31 12.90 23.06 38.42
CA ALA A 31 14.04 23.02 39.34
C ALA A 31 15.19 24.00 38.99
N GLY A 32 15.00 24.87 37.99
CA GLY A 32 15.97 25.91 37.61
C GLY A 32 16.96 25.51 36.51
N ALA A 33 16.86 24.30 35.94
CA ALA A 33 17.73 23.90 34.84
C ALA A 33 17.43 24.70 33.56
N ARG A 34 18.47 25.22 32.92
CA ARG A 34 18.36 25.89 31.60
C ARG A 34 18.29 24.84 30.50
N LEU A 35 17.11 24.64 29.92
CA LEU A 35 16.92 23.75 28.79
C LEU A 35 17.37 24.41 27.47
N HIS A 36 17.99 23.64 26.58
CA HIS A 36 18.30 24.10 25.22
C HIS A 36 17.06 24.15 24.31
N SER A 37 16.05 23.31 24.56
CA SER A 37 14.82 23.25 23.76
C SER A 37 13.57 23.33 24.63
N LEU A 38 12.42 23.64 24.01
CA LEU A 38 11.13 23.57 24.71
C LEU A 38 10.85 22.11 25.14
N PRO A 39 10.28 21.88 26.34
CA PRO A 39 10.04 20.53 26.86
C PRO A 39 9.28 19.59 25.91
N HIS A 40 8.35 20.14 25.13
CA HIS A 40 7.59 19.38 24.13
C HIS A 40 8.47 18.71 23.06
N TYR A 41 9.61 19.31 22.65
CA TYR A 41 10.51 18.67 21.68
C TYR A 41 11.21 17.43 22.23
N TYR A 42 11.45 17.36 23.55
CA TYR A 42 12.03 16.16 24.18
C TYR A 42 11.02 15.01 24.16
N GLY A 43 9.74 15.31 24.44
CA GLY A 43 8.65 14.36 24.28
C GLY A 43 8.50 13.89 22.84
N LEU A 44 8.46 14.81 21.88
CA LEU A 44 8.35 14.47 20.46
C LEU A 44 9.50 13.57 20.01
N PHE A 45 10.74 13.87 20.40
CA PHE A 45 11.88 13.02 20.07
C PHE A 45 11.71 11.59 20.62
N ALA A 46 11.35 11.45 21.90
CA ALA A 46 11.14 10.15 22.53
C ALA A 46 9.98 9.36 21.90
N GLY A 47 8.86 10.02 21.62
CA GLY A 47 7.72 9.41 20.94
C GLY A 47 8.03 8.99 19.50
N LEU A 48 8.73 9.82 18.73
CA LEU A 48 9.12 9.51 17.35
C LEU A 48 10.09 8.33 17.28
N MET A 49 11.07 8.26 18.20
CA MET A 49 11.99 7.12 18.27
C MET A 49 11.32 5.83 18.73
N ALA A 50 10.24 5.91 19.51
CA ALA A 50 9.41 4.75 19.86
C ALA A 50 8.48 4.31 18.72
N ALA A 51 7.99 5.24 17.90
CA ALA A 51 7.03 4.93 16.84
C ALA A 51 7.69 4.53 15.52
N LEU A 52 8.59 5.37 15.00
CA LEU A 52 9.05 5.27 13.60
C LEU A 52 9.77 3.94 13.29
N PRO A 53 10.74 3.46 14.09
CA PRO A 53 11.41 2.21 13.79
C PRO A 53 10.45 1.01 13.84
N ALA A 54 9.54 0.99 14.81
CA ALA A 54 8.55 -0.07 14.96
C ALA A 54 7.55 -0.08 13.80
N LEU A 55 7.03 1.08 13.40
CA LEU A 55 6.11 1.20 12.27
C LEU A 55 6.80 0.85 10.94
N ALA A 56 8.04 1.32 10.73
CA ALA A 56 8.82 0.98 9.53
C ALA A 56 9.08 -0.53 9.43
N LEU A 57 9.43 -1.19 10.53
CA LEU A 57 9.59 -2.64 10.56
C LEU A 57 8.26 -3.36 10.24
N LEU A 58 7.15 -2.91 10.82
CA LEU A 58 5.84 -3.48 10.55
C LEU A 58 5.43 -3.37 9.08
N THR A 59 5.70 -2.22 8.45
CA THR A 59 5.42 -2.06 7.01
C THR A 59 6.28 -2.99 6.16
N VAL A 60 7.56 -3.13 6.49
CA VAL A 60 8.48 -4.02 5.76
C VAL A 60 8.06 -5.49 5.90
N LEU A 61 7.73 -5.93 7.12
CA LEU A 61 7.30 -7.30 7.37
C LEU A 61 5.94 -7.61 6.74
N ALA A 62 5.00 -6.66 6.75
CA ALA A 62 3.70 -6.83 6.10
C ALA A 62 3.84 -7.03 4.58
N ILE A 63 4.68 -6.22 3.92
CA ILE A 63 4.97 -6.40 2.48
C ILE A 63 5.70 -7.72 2.23
N GLY A 64 6.62 -8.09 3.12
CA GLY A 64 7.38 -9.34 3.03
C GLY A 64 6.52 -10.59 3.15
N ASP A 65 5.52 -10.59 4.04
CA ASP A 65 4.61 -11.72 4.23
C ASP A 65 3.88 -12.08 2.93
N ASP A 66 3.30 -11.10 2.23
CA ASP A 66 2.57 -11.33 0.99
C ASP A 66 3.48 -11.95 -0.08
N ILE A 67 4.71 -11.46 -0.23
CA ILE A 67 5.66 -11.98 -1.22
C ILE A 67 6.08 -13.41 -0.86
N VAL A 68 6.47 -13.65 0.39
CA VAL A 68 6.99 -14.93 0.84
C VAL A 68 5.90 -15.99 0.83
N PHE A 69 4.71 -15.69 1.34
CA PHE A 69 3.62 -16.68 1.42
C PHE A 69 3.11 -17.07 0.05
N ASN A 70 3.00 -16.13 -0.89
CA ASN A 70 2.68 -16.45 -2.29
C ASN A 70 3.69 -17.43 -2.90
N GLN A 71 5.00 -17.19 -2.69
CA GLN A 71 6.04 -18.08 -3.21
C GLN A 71 6.03 -19.46 -2.57
N LEU A 72 5.85 -19.53 -1.24
CA LEU A 72 5.77 -20.80 -0.52
C LEU A 72 4.51 -21.60 -0.89
N ALA A 73 3.38 -20.93 -1.08
CA ALA A 73 2.11 -21.55 -1.49
C ALA A 73 2.19 -22.18 -2.88
N LEU A 74 2.92 -21.58 -3.82
CA LEU A 74 3.17 -22.17 -5.15
C LEU A 74 3.97 -23.49 -5.07
N GLY A 75 4.68 -23.73 -3.97
CA GLY A 75 5.36 -24.99 -3.69
C GLY A 75 4.42 -26.18 -3.49
N PHE A 76 3.18 -25.94 -3.07
CA PHE A 76 2.15 -26.98 -2.86
C PHE A 76 1.44 -27.37 -4.16
N VAL A 77 1.60 -26.60 -5.23
CA VAL A 77 0.92 -26.86 -6.50
C VAL A 77 1.57 -28.09 -7.17
N PRO A 78 0.81 -29.17 -7.44
CA PRO A 78 1.34 -30.37 -8.06
C PRO A 78 1.84 -30.13 -9.49
N ASP A 79 2.88 -30.84 -9.91
CA ASP A 79 3.45 -30.69 -11.26
C ASP A 79 2.45 -31.03 -12.38
N ALA A 80 1.51 -31.94 -12.10
CA ALA A 80 0.41 -32.26 -13.02
C ALA A 80 -0.51 -31.06 -13.29
N VAL A 81 -0.72 -30.19 -12.30
CA VAL A 81 -1.53 -28.96 -12.44
C VAL A 81 -0.72 -27.88 -13.15
N LYS A 82 0.59 -27.77 -12.86
CA LYS A 82 1.49 -26.83 -13.55
C LYS A 82 1.66 -27.13 -15.04
N ALA A 83 1.57 -28.40 -15.42
CA ALA A 83 1.69 -28.84 -16.81
C ALA A 83 0.42 -28.60 -17.66
N GLY A 84 -0.71 -28.24 -17.03
CA GLY A 84 -1.97 -28.00 -17.75
C GLY A 84 -1.98 -26.67 -18.51
N GLU A 85 -2.56 -26.66 -19.71
CA GLU A 85 -2.67 -25.45 -20.55
C GLU A 85 -3.49 -24.30 -19.89
N THR A 86 -4.35 -24.64 -18.92
CA THR A 86 -5.18 -23.67 -18.18
C THR A 86 -4.49 -23.14 -16.91
N TYR A 87 -3.26 -23.55 -16.62
CA TYR A 87 -2.54 -23.09 -15.44
C TYR A 87 -2.28 -21.58 -15.51
N LYS A 88 -2.80 -20.86 -14.52
CA LYS A 88 -2.48 -19.45 -14.30
C LYS A 88 -2.17 -19.27 -12.82
N GLU A 89 -0.94 -18.86 -12.51
CA GLU A 89 -0.47 -18.65 -11.13
C GLU A 89 -1.42 -17.77 -10.32
N VAL A 90 -1.91 -16.69 -10.93
CA VAL A 90 -2.86 -15.75 -10.31
C VAL A 90 -4.17 -16.43 -9.89
N ILE A 91 -4.68 -17.36 -10.70
CA ILE A 91 -5.93 -18.08 -10.39
C ILE A 91 -5.71 -19.04 -9.23
N VAL A 92 -4.59 -19.76 -9.24
CA VAL A 92 -4.24 -20.72 -8.19
C VAL A 92 -4.01 -20.02 -6.85
N LEU A 93 -3.26 -18.93 -6.83
CA LEU A 93 -3.07 -18.12 -5.63
C LEU A 93 -4.39 -17.53 -5.12
N ALA A 94 -5.29 -17.11 -6.02
CA ALA A 94 -6.62 -16.65 -5.63
C ALA A 94 -7.46 -17.78 -5.01
N GLN A 95 -7.39 -19.01 -5.53
CA GLN A 95 -8.07 -20.17 -4.92
C GLN A 95 -7.55 -20.45 -3.51
N ILE A 96 -6.24 -20.53 -3.32
CA ILE A 96 -5.62 -20.73 -2.01
C ILE A 96 -6.03 -19.61 -1.04
N SER A 97 -5.90 -18.35 -1.47
CA SER A 97 -6.27 -17.18 -0.66
C SER A 97 -7.76 -17.17 -0.29
N ASN A 98 -8.65 -17.56 -1.21
CA ASN A 98 -10.08 -17.67 -0.92
C ASN A 98 -10.35 -18.72 0.17
N VAL A 99 -9.74 -19.89 0.09
CA VAL A 99 -9.87 -20.95 1.12
C VAL A 99 -9.31 -20.48 2.46
N VAL A 100 -8.15 -19.80 2.47
CA VAL A 100 -7.56 -19.20 3.69
C VAL A 100 -8.54 -18.20 4.34
N ASN A 101 -9.25 -17.42 3.53
CA ASN A 101 -10.24 -16.44 4.00
C ASN A 101 -11.62 -17.07 4.32
N GLY A 102 -11.77 -18.39 4.20
CA GLY A 102 -13.03 -19.11 4.43
C GLY A 102 -14.07 -18.94 3.32
N ILE A 103 -13.66 -18.46 2.14
CA ILE A 103 -14.50 -18.31 0.96
C ILE A 103 -14.32 -19.56 0.09
N ASN A 104 -15.26 -20.49 0.17
CA ASN A 104 -15.22 -21.72 -0.61
C ASN A 104 -16.24 -21.68 -1.75
N PHE A 105 -15.75 -21.69 -2.99
CA PHE A 105 -16.57 -21.87 -4.19
C PHE A 105 -16.45 -23.32 -4.67
N GLY A 106 -17.49 -24.13 -4.46
CA GLY A 106 -17.48 -25.55 -4.83
C GLY A 106 -16.49 -26.40 -4.01
N GLU A 107 -16.28 -27.64 -4.45
CA GLU A 107 -15.24 -28.51 -3.89
C GLU A 107 -13.88 -28.13 -4.46
N GLN A 108 -12.92 -27.83 -3.57
CA GLN A 108 -11.56 -27.51 -3.96
C GLN A 108 -10.69 -28.77 -3.90
N PRO A 109 -9.62 -28.88 -4.72
CA PRO A 109 -8.67 -29.97 -4.63
C PRO A 109 -7.97 -30.03 -3.26
N ASP A 110 -7.60 -31.24 -2.81
CA ASP A 110 -6.96 -31.47 -1.50
C ASP A 110 -5.70 -30.63 -1.28
N TRP A 111 -4.86 -30.47 -2.31
CA TRP A 111 -3.64 -29.66 -2.23
C TRP A 111 -3.92 -28.17 -1.95
N VAL A 112 -5.11 -27.66 -2.29
CA VAL A 112 -5.52 -26.28 -1.96
C VAL A 112 -5.79 -26.16 -0.47
N TYR A 113 -6.43 -27.16 0.14
CA TYR A 113 -6.67 -27.18 1.57
C TYR A 113 -5.36 -27.32 2.36
N GLU A 114 -4.43 -28.18 1.91
CA GLU A 114 -3.11 -28.30 2.51
C GLU A 114 -2.32 -26.99 2.44
N ALA A 115 -2.32 -26.32 1.27
CA ALA A 115 -1.68 -25.02 1.11
C ALA A 115 -2.31 -23.95 2.00
N ALA A 116 -3.64 -23.95 2.13
CA ALA A 116 -4.37 -23.00 2.97
C ALA A 116 -4.10 -23.21 4.47
N GLU A 117 -4.02 -24.46 4.93
CA GLU A 117 -3.66 -24.80 6.31
C GLU A 117 -2.22 -24.36 6.63
N ALA A 118 -1.27 -24.65 5.73
CA ALA A 118 0.10 -24.20 5.87
C ALA A 118 0.20 -22.66 5.92
N TRP A 119 -0.54 -21.96 5.04
CA TRP A 119 -0.63 -20.51 5.04
C TRP A 119 -1.13 -19.95 6.37
N ALA A 120 -2.20 -20.54 6.93
CA ALA A 120 -2.73 -20.13 8.22
C ALA A 120 -1.68 -20.27 9.35
N GLY A 121 -0.88 -21.35 9.32
CA GLY A 121 0.24 -21.55 10.23
C GLY A 121 1.34 -20.49 10.09
N TRP A 122 1.72 -20.13 8.87
CA TRP A 122 2.70 -19.07 8.61
C TRP A 122 2.17 -17.69 9.03
N GLN A 123 0.90 -17.41 8.76
CA GLN A 123 0.24 -16.18 9.18
C GLN A 123 0.24 -16.04 10.71
N ALA A 124 -0.04 -17.12 11.45
CA ALA A 124 0.00 -17.13 12.92
C ALA A 124 1.42 -16.89 13.46
N THR A 125 2.42 -17.54 12.85
CA THR A 125 3.83 -17.38 13.21
C THR A 125 4.32 -15.96 12.93
N SER A 126 4.06 -15.44 11.73
CA SER A 126 4.43 -14.07 11.35
C SER A 126 3.72 -13.03 12.23
N THR A 127 2.43 -13.22 12.54
CA THR A 127 1.70 -12.33 13.46
C THR A 127 2.36 -12.29 14.84
N THR A 128 2.79 -13.44 15.36
CA THR A 128 3.50 -13.51 16.63
C THR A 128 4.85 -12.78 16.55
N LEU A 129 5.62 -13.05 15.50
CA LEU A 129 6.93 -12.41 15.26
C LEU A 129 6.81 -10.89 15.15
N LYS A 130 5.89 -10.39 14.32
CA LYS A 130 5.59 -8.96 14.16
C LYS A 130 5.18 -8.32 15.49
N THR A 131 4.34 -9.00 16.27
CA THR A 131 3.90 -8.48 17.58
C THR A 131 5.07 -8.31 18.54
N ILE A 132 5.88 -9.36 18.73
CA ILE A 132 7.00 -9.34 19.66
C ILE A 132 8.04 -8.30 19.22
N THR A 133 8.45 -8.34 17.94
CA THR A 133 9.50 -7.47 17.42
C THR A 133 9.09 -6.01 17.39
N ALA A 134 7.86 -5.68 16.99
CA ALA A 134 7.38 -4.31 16.94
C ALA A 134 7.23 -3.69 18.35
N LEU A 135 6.68 -4.45 19.31
CA LEU A 135 6.57 -3.98 20.70
C LEU A 135 7.96 -3.81 21.33
N ALA A 136 8.85 -4.78 21.14
CA ALA A 136 10.22 -4.70 21.64
C ALA A 136 10.95 -3.49 21.04
N LEU A 137 10.88 -3.29 19.72
CA LEU A 137 11.53 -2.18 19.04
C LEU A 137 10.94 -0.82 19.47
N SER A 138 9.63 -0.74 19.70
CA SER A 138 8.97 0.47 20.19
C SER A 138 9.41 0.84 21.61
N LEU A 139 9.42 -0.15 22.51
CA LEU A 139 9.88 0.02 23.89
C LEU A 139 11.37 0.37 23.96
N LEU A 140 12.21 -0.36 23.23
CA LEU A 140 13.66 -0.13 23.21
C LEU A 140 14.01 1.22 22.57
N GLY A 141 13.34 1.59 21.47
CA GLY A 141 13.52 2.88 20.81
C GLY A 141 13.14 4.05 21.71
N GLY A 142 11.99 3.96 22.38
CA GLY A 142 11.55 4.95 23.37
C GLY A 142 12.46 5.03 24.58
N LEU A 143 12.89 3.88 25.12
CA LEU A 143 13.81 3.81 26.26
C LEU A 143 15.20 4.39 25.92
N PHE A 144 15.72 4.08 24.74
CA PHE A 144 16.97 4.63 24.23
C PHE A 144 16.88 6.16 24.14
N ALA A 145 15.82 6.68 23.53
CA ALA A 145 15.60 8.10 23.41
C ALA A 145 15.43 8.77 24.78
N TYR A 146 14.66 8.16 25.68
CA TYR A 146 14.46 8.65 27.05
C TYR A 146 15.77 8.75 27.84
N ARG A 147 16.64 7.74 27.74
CA ARG A 147 17.97 7.76 28.39
C ARG A 147 18.90 8.83 27.84
N MET A 148 18.72 9.23 26.59
CA MET A 148 19.52 10.28 25.95
C MET A 148 19.03 11.70 26.33
N LEU A 149 17.85 11.84 26.93
CA LEU A 149 17.30 13.14 27.29
C LEU A 149 18.09 13.75 28.45
N ASN A 150 18.72 14.90 28.17
CA ASN A 150 19.32 15.76 29.18
C ASN A 150 19.06 17.24 28.83
N PRO A 151 19.18 18.18 29.79
CA PRO A 151 18.93 19.61 29.53
C PRO A 151 19.74 20.21 28.38
N SER A 152 20.96 19.72 28.14
CA SER A 152 21.86 20.16 27.06
C SER A 152 21.53 19.57 25.68
N PHE A 153 20.72 18.52 25.62
CA PHE A 153 20.43 17.81 24.37
C PHE A 153 19.57 18.69 23.45
N ARG A 154 19.97 18.77 22.18
CA ARG A 154 19.34 19.61 21.16
C ARG A 154 18.14 18.89 20.51
N SER A 155 17.10 18.62 21.30
CA SER A 155 15.93 17.85 20.86
C SER A 155 15.24 18.43 19.64
N ARG A 156 15.19 19.77 19.51
CA ARG A 156 14.60 20.41 18.32
C ARG A 156 15.30 19.98 17.03
N ASN A 157 16.63 20.06 16.99
CA ASN A 157 17.41 19.68 15.81
C ASN A 157 17.26 18.19 15.48
N ALA A 158 17.16 17.33 16.50
CA ALA A 158 16.95 15.90 16.31
C ALA A 158 15.57 15.60 15.70
N VAL A 159 14.50 16.22 16.23
CA VAL A 159 13.13 16.08 15.69
C VAL A 159 13.05 16.63 14.27
N GLU A 160 13.64 17.80 14.01
CA GLU A 160 13.66 18.41 12.68
C GLU A 160 14.35 17.50 11.66
N ARG A 161 15.49 16.90 12.03
CA ARG A 161 16.17 15.91 11.18
C ARG A 161 15.28 14.72 10.88
N ILE A 162 14.60 14.14 11.88
CA ILE A 162 13.67 13.02 11.69
C ILE A 162 12.55 13.41 10.71
N LEU A 163 11.90 14.55 10.93
CA LEU A 163 10.80 15.02 10.07
C LEU A 163 11.28 15.29 8.64
N MET A 164 12.43 15.94 8.46
CA MET A 164 13.01 16.16 7.13
C MET A 164 13.35 14.85 6.43
N THR A 165 13.90 13.85 7.13
CA THR A 165 14.17 12.53 6.54
C THR A 165 12.90 11.83 6.11
N VAL A 166 11.84 11.84 6.94
CA VAL A 166 10.55 11.23 6.60
C VAL A 166 9.90 11.94 5.41
N LEU A 167 9.89 13.28 5.39
CA LEU A 167 9.35 14.06 4.28
C LEU A 167 10.15 13.85 2.99
N ALA A 168 11.49 13.81 3.07
CA ALA A 168 12.34 13.55 1.92
C ALA A 168 12.11 12.14 1.35
N ALA A 169 12.01 11.12 2.20
CA ALA A 169 11.71 9.75 1.77
C ALA A 169 10.32 9.66 1.12
N SER A 170 9.30 10.27 1.74
CA SER A 170 7.94 10.31 1.19
C SER A 170 7.89 11.01 -0.18
N SER A 171 8.54 12.18 -0.29
CA SER A 171 8.63 12.92 -1.55
C SER A 171 9.37 12.13 -2.64
N ALA A 172 10.46 11.45 -2.29
CA ALA A 172 11.18 10.60 -3.23
C ALA A 172 10.31 9.44 -3.76
N ILE A 173 9.57 8.76 -2.88
CA ILE A 173 8.62 7.71 -3.26
C ILE A 173 7.52 8.29 -4.18
N ALA A 174 6.96 9.45 -3.86
CA ALA A 174 5.94 10.09 -4.68
C ALA A 174 6.45 10.40 -6.10
N ILE A 175 7.65 10.99 -6.21
CA ILE A 175 8.29 11.29 -7.50
C ILE A 175 8.56 10.00 -8.29
N LEU A 176 9.10 8.97 -7.65
CA LEU A 176 9.34 7.67 -8.30
C LEU A 176 8.04 7.04 -8.82
N THR A 177 6.96 7.10 -8.04
CA THR A 177 5.64 6.61 -8.46
C THR A 177 5.11 7.41 -9.65
N THR A 178 5.22 8.74 -9.63
CA THR A 178 4.82 9.59 -10.78
C THR A 178 5.60 9.22 -12.03
N VAL A 179 6.92 9.07 -11.92
CA VAL A 179 7.78 8.65 -13.02
C VAL A 179 7.36 7.26 -13.53
N GLY A 180 7.10 6.32 -12.63
CA GLY A 180 6.61 4.97 -12.97
C GLY A 180 5.29 4.98 -13.72
N ILE A 181 4.31 5.78 -13.26
CA ILE A 181 3.03 5.96 -13.95
C ILE A 181 3.22 6.55 -15.33
N VAL A 182 4.03 7.61 -15.45
CA VAL A 182 4.32 8.26 -16.74
C VAL A 182 4.93 7.26 -17.72
N PHE A 183 5.96 6.52 -17.30
CA PHE A 183 6.57 5.49 -18.16
C PHE A 183 5.59 4.37 -18.52
N SER A 184 4.80 3.88 -17.55
CA SER A 184 3.79 2.86 -17.79
C SER A 184 2.79 3.31 -18.86
N VAL A 185 2.25 4.52 -18.74
CA VAL A 185 1.26 5.05 -19.70
C VAL A 185 1.91 5.30 -21.06
N ILE A 186 3.14 5.82 -21.11
CA ILE A 186 3.85 6.06 -22.38
C ILE A 186 4.09 4.74 -23.13
N PHE A 187 4.65 3.71 -22.46
CA PHE A 187 4.94 2.44 -23.12
C PHE A 187 3.67 1.73 -23.59
N GLU A 188 2.61 1.72 -22.77
CA GLU A 188 1.32 1.16 -23.16
C GLU A 188 0.69 1.93 -24.31
N SER A 189 0.78 3.26 -24.32
CA SER A 189 0.28 4.09 -25.41
C SER A 189 1.06 3.85 -26.71
N LEU A 190 2.39 3.73 -26.65
CA LEU A 190 3.20 3.42 -27.83
C LEU A 190 2.86 2.04 -28.42
N ARG A 191 2.65 1.03 -27.56
CA ARG A 191 2.21 -0.31 -27.98
C ARG A 191 0.82 -0.26 -28.63
N PHE A 192 -0.09 0.51 -28.04
CA PHE A 192 -1.41 0.75 -28.62
C PHE A 192 -1.34 1.42 -29.99
N PHE A 193 -0.57 2.50 -30.13
CA PHE A 193 -0.44 3.23 -31.40
C PHE A 193 0.38 2.50 -32.47
N ALA A 194 1.12 1.46 -32.10
CA ALA A 194 1.72 0.52 -33.06
C ALA A 194 0.66 -0.38 -33.72
N LEU A 195 -0.47 -0.62 -33.04
CA LEU A 195 -1.60 -1.42 -33.56
C LEU A 195 -2.68 -0.55 -34.22
N VAL A 196 -2.96 0.62 -33.65
CA VAL A 196 -3.99 1.55 -34.10
C VAL A 196 -3.34 2.87 -34.51
N PRO A 197 -3.35 3.25 -35.81
CA PRO A 197 -2.79 4.52 -36.24
C PRO A 197 -3.40 5.72 -35.49
N VAL A 198 -2.57 6.69 -35.11
CA VAL A 198 -3.00 7.89 -34.37
C VAL A 198 -4.11 8.65 -35.12
N SER A 199 -4.07 8.68 -36.45
CA SER A 199 -5.11 9.32 -37.27
C SER A 199 -6.46 8.62 -37.15
N GLU A 200 -6.48 7.28 -37.11
CA GLU A 200 -7.70 6.50 -36.95
C GLU A 200 -8.27 6.67 -35.53
N PHE A 201 -7.39 6.73 -34.52
CA PHE A 201 -7.81 7.03 -33.15
C PHE A 201 -8.39 8.45 -33.01
N LEU A 202 -7.74 9.48 -33.59
CA LEU A 202 -8.17 10.87 -33.42
C LEU A 202 -9.38 11.24 -34.27
N PHE A 203 -9.48 10.72 -35.50
CA PHE A 203 -10.52 11.12 -36.46
C PHE A 203 -11.54 10.01 -36.75
N GLY A 204 -11.35 8.81 -36.19
CA GLY A 204 -12.29 7.71 -36.34
C GLY A 204 -13.67 8.06 -35.78
N LEU A 205 -14.70 7.76 -36.57
CA LEU A 205 -16.11 8.01 -36.24
C LEU A 205 -16.79 6.80 -35.58
N THR A 206 -16.08 5.69 -35.44
CA THR A 206 -16.59 4.45 -34.85
C THR A 206 -15.82 4.10 -33.59
N TRP A 207 -16.55 3.91 -32.49
CA TRP A 207 -16.03 3.37 -31.24
C TRP A 207 -16.61 1.96 -31.04
N ASN A 208 -15.85 0.94 -31.41
CA ASN A 208 -16.22 -0.47 -31.21
C ASN A 208 -14.98 -1.28 -30.80
N PRO A 209 -14.54 -1.17 -29.53
CA PRO A 209 -13.45 -1.95 -29.02
C PRO A 209 -13.92 -3.40 -28.79
N GLN A 210 -13.34 -4.35 -29.53
CA GLN A 210 -13.69 -5.77 -29.43
C GLN A 210 -13.05 -6.39 -28.19
N PHE A 211 -13.76 -6.33 -27.06
CA PHE A 211 -13.46 -7.13 -25.88
C PHE A 211 -14.37 -8.38 -25.89
N GLU A 212 -14.02 -9.45 -25.17
CA GLU A 212 -14.88 -10.67 -25.06
C GLU A 212 -16.34 -10.37 -24.61
N GLY A 213 -16.59 -9.23 -23.95
CA GLY A 213 -17.93 -8.76 -23.63
C GLY A 213 -18.68 -8.08 -24.80
N ALA A 214 -17.95 -7.46 -25.74
CA ALA A 214 -18.51 -6.82 -26.94
C ALA A 214 -19.03 -7.84 -27.95
N GLU A 215 -18.32 -8.97 -28.13
CA GLU A 215 -18.83 -10.10 -28.92
C GLU A 215 -20.13 -10.67 -28.32
N ARG A 216 -20.19 -10.85 -26.98
CA ARG A 216 -21.40 -11.30 -26.27
C ARG A 216 -22.57 -10.32 -26.37
N ALA A 217 -22.30 -9.02 -26.53
CA ALA A 217 -23.32 -7.98 -26.70
C ALA A 217 -23.85 -7.88 -28.14
N GLY A 218 -23.41 -8.76 -29.05
CA GLY A 218 -23.88 -8.79 -30.44
C GLY A 218 -23.27 -7.70 -31.33
N SER A 219 -22.25 -6.97 -30.87
CA SER A 219 -21.53 -5.96 -31.66
C SER A 219 -20.36 -6.53 -32.47
N GLY A 220 -20.33 -7.85 -32.66
CA GLY A 220 -19.28 -8.59 -33.38
C GLY A 220 -19.27 -8.27 -34.87
N GLN A 221 -18.51 -7.26 -35.27
CA GLN A 221 -18.05 -7.12 -36.65
C GLN A 221 -16.82 -8.02 -36.83
N MET A 222 -16.88 -8.91 -37.81
CA MET A 222 -15.88 -9.94 -38.12
C MET A 222 -14.55 -9.31 -38.60
N GLY A 223 -13.72 -8.83 -37.65
CA GLY A 223 -12.52 -8.02 -37.85
C GLY A 223 -12.87 -6.56 -38.13
N LEU A 224 -12.47 -5.53 -37.39
CA LEU A 224 -11.30 -5.24 -36.57
C LEU A 224 -11.75 -4.35 -35.39
N ALA A 225 -11.08 -4.39 -34.24
CA ALA A 225 -11.36 -3.45 -33.16
C ALA A 225 -11.10 -2.00 -33.61
N THR A 226 -12.11 -1.12 -33.52
CA THR A 226 -12.01 0.30 -33.91
C THR A 226 -12.09 1.21 -32.70
N TYR A 227 -11.14 2.14 -32.60
CA TYR A 227 -10.91 2.97 -31.41
C TYR A 227 -11.03 4.47 -31.72
N GLY A 228 -11.99 4.87 -32.56
CA GLY A 228 -12.22 6.27 -32.89
C GLY A 228 -12.69 7.08 -31.68
N SER A 229 -11.98 8.15 -31.32
CA SER A 229 -12.25 8.97 -30.14
C SER A 229 -13.35 10.02 -30.35
N VAL A 230 -13.67 10.38 -31.60
CA VAL A 230 -14.66 11.43 -31.93
C VAL A 230 -16.02 11.17 -31.27
N PRO A 231 -16.61 9.95 -31.32
CA PRO A 231 -17.89 9.67 -30.67
C PRO A 231 -17.87 9.85 -29.14
N LEU A 232 -16.73 9.56 -28.49
CA LEU A 232 -16.58 9.72 -27.03
C LEU A 232 -16.62 11.19 -26.63
N PHE A 233 -15.91 12.04 -27.37
CA PHE A 233 -15.94 13.49 -27.16
C PHE A 233 -17.31 14.07 -27.50
N ALA A 234 -17.91 13.65 -28.62
CA ALA A 234 -19.24 14.09 -29.02
C ALA A 234 -20.30 13.71 -27.97
N GLY A 235 -20.28 12.49 -27.45
CA GLY A 235 -21.17 12.05 -26.38
C GLY A 235 -20.98 12.83 -25.08
N THR A 236 -19.73 13.04 -24.66
CA THR A 236 -19.42 13.81 -23.44
C THR A 236 -19.88 15.26 -23.57
N LEU A 237 -19.64 15.90 -24.72
CA LEU A 237 -20.09 17.27 -25.00
C LEU A 237 -21.61 17.36 -25.06
N LEU A 238 -22.28 16.40 -25.73
CA LEU A 238 -23.74 16.36 -25.82
C LEU A 238 -24.38 16.28 -24.43
N ILE A 239 -23.92 15.35 -23.59
CA ILE A 239 -24.43 15.20 -22.21
C ILE A 239 -24.15 16.48 -21.41
N SER A 240 -22.94 17.05 -21.52
CA SER A 240 -22.58 18.28 -20.83
C SER A 240 -23.48 19.45 -21.23
N VAL A 241 -23.76 19.60 -22.52
CA VAL A 241 -24.63 20.65 -23.05
C VAL A 241 -26.07 20.47 -22.55
N VAL A 242 -26.62 19.26 -22.64
CA VAL A 242 -27.98 18.98 -22.15
C VAL A 242 -28.07 19.20 -20.64
N ALA A 243 -27.11 18.69 -19.87
CA ALA A 243 -27.06 18.86 -18.43
C ALA A 243 -27.01 20.35 -18.05
N LEU A 244 -26.11 21.13 -18.66
CA LEU A 244 -26.02 22.58 -18.43
C LEU A 244 -27.30 23.30 -18.83
N SER A 245 -27.91 22.94 -19.95
CA SER A 245 -29.16 23.54 -20.42
C SER A 245 -30.32 23.30 -19.44
N VAL A 246 -30.31 22.19 -18.69
CA VAL A 246 -31.33 21.85 -17.69
C VAL A 246 -30.97 22.35 -16.29
N SER A 247 -29.69 22.40 -15.92
CA SER A 247 -29.25 22.74 -14.56
C SER A 247 -28.97 24.23 -14.34
N VAL A 248 -28.59 24.95 -15.39
CA VAL A 248 -28.31 26.40 -15.35
C VAL A 248 -29.55 27.31 -15.33
N PRO A 249 -30.79 26.91 -15.72
CA PRO A 249 -31.90 27.84 -15.73
C PRO A 249 -32.23 28.45 -14.36
N VAL A 250 -32.28 29.79 -14.37
CA VAL A 250 -33.05 30.70 -13.50
C VAL A 250 -34.33 31.05 -14.26
#